data_AF-A0A1W9VRN2-F1
#
_entry.id   AF-A0A1W9VRN2-F1
#
_cell.length_a   1.000
_cell.length_b   1.000
_cell.length_c   1.000
_cell.angle_alpha   90.00
_cell.angle_beta   90.00
_cell.angle_gamma   90.00
#
_symmetry.space_group_name_H-M   'P 1'
#
loop_
_entity.id
_entity.type
_entity.pdbx_description
1 polymer ?
#
loop_
_entity_poly.entity_id
_entity_poly.type
_entity_poly.pdbx_seq_one_letter_code
_entity_poly.pdbx_strand_id
1 'polypeptide(L)'
;TTTRLIAAGLREAGFKVLAKTTGTLPRLILEDGAEIPIRRRGNPNIIEQLKIFKEAAKRKVDVLVVECMAISPELQWVSEHKMVKSTIGVITNVREDHLEDIGPGLDRVAESLKLTIPQGGVLVTAEKDYFSLFKEQAEKLKTKIIRADPDDVPDRIIDKFNYMNFKENVSIALRVNKLLGVKEEIALRGMLKANPDPGALKVYKLIKENKIIFFVNAFAVNDRRSVLLAWENVKKIFDLSNLPVMGIINSREDRVLRSIEFSRILATEIMLSKIILVGPLSKLTERALLKLKVSADKITNLGRLTDAEKVIEVVLQLTNKKVILVGFGNTKGAGQKLIEYFNQFGEIK
;
A
#
# COMPACT_ATOMS: atom_id res chain seq x y z
N THR A 1 0.28 6.65 -0.02
CA THR A 1 1.62 7.23 0.22
C THR A 1 1.88 8.49 -0.57
N THR A 2 1.81 8.47 -1.90
CA THR A 2 2.12 9.63 -2.76
C THR A 2 1.31 10.88 -2.42
N THR A 3 0.02 10.73 -2.10
CA THR A 3 -0.85 11.83 -1.62
C THR A 3 -0.30 12.52 -0.37
N ARG A 4 0.24 11.75 0.58
CA ARG A 4 0.85 12.29 1.82
C ARG A 4 2.11 13.07 1.50
N LEU A 5 2.96 12.54 0.62
CA LEU A 5 4.21 13.19 0.21
C LEU A 5 3.95 14.51 -0.53
N ILE A 6 3.01 14.50 -1.49
CA ILE A 6 2.60 15.72 -2.21
C ILE A 6 2.15 16.78 -1.20
N ALA A 7 1.20 16.42 -0.33
CA ALA A 7 0.63 17.36 0.62
C ALA A 7 1.64 17.87 1.65
N ALA A 8 2.55 17.01 2.12
CA ALA A 8 3.58 17.40 3.09
C ALA A 8 4.58 18.40 2.49
N GLY A 9 5.03 18.18 1.25
CA GLY A 9 5.90 19.14 0.55
C GLY A 9 5.24 20.51 0.37
N LEU A 10 3.95 20.52 0.02
CA LEU A 10 3.20 21.76 -0.18
C LEU A 10 2.94 22.50 1.14
N ARG A 11 2.61 21.78 2.22
CA ARG A 11 2.46 22.38 3.56
C ARG A 11 3.75 22.99 4.07
N GLU A 12 4.89 22.31 3.86
CA GLU A 12 6.20 22.85 4.24
C GLU A 12 6.53 24.15 3.50
N ALA A 13 5.98 24.33 2.28
CA ALA A 13 6.10 25.56 1.50
C ALA A 13 5.08 26.65 1.89
N GLY A 14 4.24 26.42 2.90
CA GLY A 14 3.29 27.40 3.43
C GLY A 14 1.90 27.37 2.78
N PHE A 15 1.60 26.41 1.89
CA PHE A 15 0.25 26.25 1.35
C PHE A 15 -0.70 25.71 2.43
N LYS A 16 -1.95 26.20 2.43
CA LYS A 16 -3.05 25.56 3.16
C LYS A 16 -3.49 24.35 2.35
N VAL A 17 -3.13 23.16 2.82
CA VAL A 17 -3.41 21.92 2.10
C VAL A 17 -4.27 21.01 2.94
N LEU A 18 -5.33 20.48 2.32
CA LEU A 18 -5.97 19.26 2.81
C LEU A 18 -5.53 18.08 1.97
N ALA A 19 -5.38 16.93 2.60
CA ALA A 19 -5.19 15.68 1.88
C ALA A 19 -6.14 14.60 2.36
N LYS A 20 -6.61 13.76 1.46
CA LYS A 20 -7.45 12.62 1.79
C LYS A 20 -6.85 11.34 1.27
N THR A 21 -6.55 10.42 2.19
CA THR A 21 -6.10 9.06 1.86
C THR A 21 -7.25 8.07 1.93
N THR A 22 -7.10 6.98 1.19
CA THR A 22 -8.06 5.90 1.02
C THR A 22 -7.55 4.62 1.69
N GLY A 23 -8.13 3.47 1.36
CA GLY A 23 -7.78 2.18 1.96
C GLY A 23 -8.60 1.83 3.23
N THR A 24 -8.06 0.89 4.01
CA THR A 24 -8.72 0.29 5.18
C THR A 24 -8.97 1.30 6.29
N LEU A 25 -8.04 2.24 6.50
CA LEU A 25 -8.12 3.29 7.51
C LEU A 25 -8.01 4.67 6.82
N PRO A 26 -9.08 5.15 6.16
CA PRO A 26 -9.05 6.42 5.45
C PRO A 26 -8.86 7.60 6.40
N ARG A 27 -8.08 8.59 5.97
CA ARG A 27 -7.71 9.76 6.77
C ARG A 27 -7.98 11.04 6.00
N LEU A 28 -8.49 12.04 6.71
CA LEU A 28 -8.40 13.44 6.30
C LEU A 28 -7.21 14.04 7.05
N ILE A 29 -6.24 14.56 6.30
CA ILE A 29 -5.03 15.22 6.79
C ILE A 29 -5.26 16.72 6.66
N LEU A 30 -5.17 17.42 7.79
CA LEU A 30 -5.44 18.85 7.90
C LEU A 30 -4.23 19.71 7.53
N GLU A 31 -4.45 21.02 7.52
CA GLU A 31 -3.50 22.06 7.14
C GLU A 31 -2.23 22.06 8.00
N ASP A 32 -2.34 21.66 9.26
CA ASP A 32 -1.24 21.48 10.21
C ASP A 32 -0.61 20.07 10.15
N GLY A 33 -1.20 19.15 9.38
CA GLY A 33 -0.80 17.75 9.30
C GLY A 33 -1.49 16.81 10.28
N ALA A 34 -2.36 17.32 11.15
CA ALA A 34 -3.17 16.48 12.03
C ALA A 34 -4.11 15.59 11.20
N GLU A 35 -4.37 14.37 11.69
CA GLU A 35 -5.16 13.38 10.95
C GLU A 35 -6.46 13.03 11.66
N ILE A 36 -7.57 13.17 10.93
CA ILE A 36 -8.90 12.76 11.39
C ILE A 36 -9.30 11.47 10.66
N PRO A 37 -9.70 10.40 11.38
CA PRO A 37 -10.27 9.21 10.74
C PRO A 37 -11.59 9.53 10.04
N ILE A 38 -11.73 9.09 8.78
CA ILE A 38 -12.99 9.19 8.05
C ILE A 38 -13.87 8.00 8.42
N ARG A 39 -14.91 8.23 9.23
CA ARG A 39 -15.85 7.18 9.64
C ARG A 39 -16.83 6.88 8.52
N ARG A 40 -16.86 5.63 8.06
CA ARG A 40 -17.81 5.12 7.05
C ARG A 40 -18.98 4.41 7.72
N ARG A 41 -20.19 4.69 7.26
CA ARG A 41 -21.38 3.86 7.53
C ARG A 41 -21.60 2.98 6.30
N GLY A 42 -20.90 1.84 6.25
CA GLY A 42 -20.97 0.89 5.13
C GLY A 42 -19.70 0.81 4.27
N ASN A 43 -19.86 0.22 3.07
CA ASN A 43 -18.75 0.01 2.14
C ASN A 43 -18.19 1.35 1.61
N PRO A 44 -16.90 1.38 1.19
CA PRO A 44 -16.32 2.55 0.54
C PRO A 44 -17.15 2.99 -0.67
N ASN A 45 -17.36 4.29 -0.83
CA ASN A 45 -18.14 4.86 -1.93
C ASN A 45 -17.53 6.19 -2.39
N ILE A 46 -17.40 6.40 -3.69
CA ILE A 46 -16.80 7.61 -4.28
C ILE A 46 -17.51 8.91 -3.87
N ILE A 47 -18.81 8.85 -3.52
CA ILE A 47 -19.60 10.00 -3.05
C ILE A 47 -19.02 10.60 -1.76
N GLU A 48 -18.23 9.85 -0.98
CA GLU A 48 -17.57 10.38 0.21
C GLU A 48 -16.66 11.59 -0.11
N GLN A 49 -16.10 11.65 -1.32
CA GLN A 49 -15.22 12.74 -1.76
C GLN A 49 -15.95 14.10 -1.79
N LEU A 50 -17.26 14.11 -2.08
CA LEU A 50 -18.03 15.36 -2.16
C LEU A 50 -18.08 16.10 -0.81
N LYS A 51 -18.07 15.37 0.30
CA LYS A 51 -18.03 16.00 1.64
C LYS A 51 -16.66 16.64 1.90
N ILE A 52 -15.59 16.01 1.44
CA ILE A 52 -14.23 16.54 1.55
C ILE A 52 -14.09 17.82 0.72
N PHE A 53 -14.71 17.88 -0.46
CA PHE A 53 -14.69 19.09 -1.30
C PHE A 53 -15.41 20.26 -0.64
N LYS A 54 -16.58 20.01 -0.04
CA LYS A 54 -17.30 21.03 0.73
C LYS A 54 -16.47 21.55 1.91
N GLU A 55 -15.78 20.65 2.61
CA GLU A 55 -14.93 21.03 3.74
C GLU A 55 -13.70 21.83 3.29
N ALA A 56 -13.05 21.42 2.20
CA ALA A 56 -11.94 22.15 1.58
C ALA A 56 -12.35 23.58 1.16
N ALA A 57 -13.51 23.72 0.51
CA ALA A 57 -14.06 25.02 0.13
C ALA A 57 -14.37 25.89 1.35
N LYS A 58 -15.00 25.32 2.39
CA LYS A 58 -15.30 26.02 3.65
C LYS A 58 -14.03 26.55 4.33
N ARG A 59 -12.95 25.76 4.29
CA ARG A 59 -11.64 26.11 4.86
C ARG A 59 -10.82 27.05 3.98
N LYS A 60 -11.24 27.27 2.73
CA LYS A 60 -10.54 28.09 1.73
C LYS A 60 -9.08 27.63 1.59
N VAL A 61 -8.90 26.32 1.42
CA VAL A 61 -7.56 25.73 1.22
C VAL A 61 -7.04 26.08 -0.16
N ASP A 62 -5.73 26.25 -0.28
CA ASP A 62 -5.07 26.54 -1.56
C ASP A 62 -5.01 25.29 -2.44
N VAL A 63 -4.82 24.12 -1.82
CA VAL A 63 -4.71 22.83 -2.50
C VAL A 63 -5.46 21.74 -1.75
N LEU A 64 -6.18 20.91 -2.50
CA LEU A 64 -6.74 19.66 -2.02
C LEU A 64 -6.11 18.48 -2.78
N VAL A 65 -5.52 17.53 -2.06
CA VAL A 65 -4.92 16.32 -2.64
C VAL A 65 -5.77 15.10 -2.26
N VAL A 66 -6.37 14.41 -3.23
CA VAL A 66 -7.22 13.24 -2.95
C VAL A 66 -6.71 12.00 -3.65
N GLU A 67 -6.68 10.86 -2.95
CA GLU A 67 -6.53 9.56 -3.59
C GLU A 67 -7.81 9.16 -4.34
N CYS A 68 -7.64 8.61 -5.54
CA CYS A 68 -8.74 8.01 -6.29
C CYS A 68 -9.27 6.77 -5.56
N MET A 69 -10.59 6.64 -5.50
CA MET A 69 -11.29 5.52 -4.87
C MET A 69 -11.97 4.59 -5.86
N ALA A 70 -12.10 5.03 -7.10
CA ALA A 70 -12.87 4.32 -8.09
C ALA A 70 -12.08 3.12 -8.60
N ILE A 71 -12.72 1.96 -8.57
CA ILE A 71 -12.13 0.70 -9.01
C ILE A 71 -12.56 0.40 -10.45
N SER A 72 -13.88 0.28 -10.69
CA SER A 72 -14.38 -0.03 -12.03
C SER A 72 -14.11 1.10 -13.03
N PRO A 73 -13.92 0.80 -14.32
CA PRO A 73 -13.65 1.80 -15.36
C PRO A 73 -14.69 2.94 -15.41
N GLU A 74 -15.98 2.61 -15.26
CA GLU A 74 -17.07 3.58 -15.30
C GLU A 74 -16.99 4.55 -14.11
N LEU A 75 -16.71 4.02 -12.92
CA LEU A 75 -16.55 4.84 -11.73
C LEU A 75 -15.28 5.70 -11.81
N GLN A 76 -14.22 5.21 -12.46
CA GLN A 76 -12.99 5.99 -12.65
C GLN A 76 -13.27 7.22 -13.53
N TRP A 77 -13.97 7.00 -14.65
CA TRP A 77 -14.37 8.09 -15.53
C TRP A 77 -15.29 9.09 -14.83
N VAL A 78 -16.34 8.62 -14.14
CA VAL A 78 -17.30 9.48 -13.41
C VAL A 78 -16.61 10.25 -12.31
N SER A 79 -15.75 9.59 -11.53
CA SER A 79 -14.98 10.22 -10.46
C SER A 79 -14.19 11.40 -11.01
N GLU A 80 -13.39 11.22 -12.06
CA GLU A 80 -12.59 12.32 -12.60
C GLU A 80 -13.44 13.39 -13.30
N HIS A 81 -14.27 12.99 -14.27
CA HIS A 81 -14.87 13.95 -15.20
C HIS A 81 -16.14 14.62 -14.68
N LYS A 82 -16.79 14.04 -13.66
CA LYS A 82 -18.05 14.56 -13.09
C LYS A 82 -17.91 15.03 -11.66
N MET A 83 -16.95 14.51 -10.89
CA MET A 83 -16.81 14.82 -9.46
C MET A 83 -15.54 15.62 -9.14
N VAL A 84 -14.36 15.04 -9.34
CA VAL A 84 -13.07 15.59 -8.91
C VAL A 84 -12.62 16.73 -9.81
N LYS A 85 -12.64 16.54 -11.13
CA LYS A 85 -12.16 17.48 -12.15
C LYS A 85 -10.79 18.05 -11.79
N SER A 86 -9.81 17.17 -11.64
CA SER A 86 -8.50 17.51 -11.14
C SER A 86 -7.76 18.48 -12.06
N THR A 87 -7.03 19.43 -11.48
CA THR A 87 -6.11 20.29 -12.23
C THR A 87 -4.80 19.57 -12.54
N ILE A 88 -4.39 18.69 -11.63
CA ILE A 88 -3.23 17.80 -11.76
C ILE A 88 -3.68 16.38 -11.41
N GLY A 89 -3.74 15.50 -12.41
CA GLY A 89 -3.93 14.07 -12.25
C GLY A 89 -2.61 13.37 -11.98
N VAL A 90 -2.64 12.30 -11.19
CA VAL A 90 -1.46 11.49 -10.87
C VAL A 90 -1.78 10.02 -11.09
N ILE A 91 -1.04 9.37 -12.00
CA ILE A 91 -1.05 7.90 -12.15
C ILE A 91 0.31 7.40 -11.69
N THR A 92 0.36 6.68 -10.58
CA THR A 92 1.65 6.29 -9.99
C THR A 92 2.33 5.15 -10.75
N ASN A 93 1.55 4.15 -11.19
CA ASN A 93 1.99 2.98 -11.94
C ASN A 93 0.75 2.19 -12.43
N VAL A 94 0.98 1.21 -13.31
CA VAL A 94 0.03 0.17 -13.70
C VAL A 94 0.42 -1.15 -13.02
N ARG A 95 -0.49 -1.75 -12.25
CA ARG A 95 -0.27 -3.03 -11.56
C ARG A 95 -1.52 -3.88 -11.58
N GLU A 96 -1.35 -5.19 -11.54
CA GLU A 96 -2.47 -6.14 -11.41
C GLU A 96 -3.11 -6.01 -10.02
N ASP A 97 -4.11 -5.14 -9.94
CA ASP A 97 -4.98 -5.00 -8.79
C ASP A 97 -6.43 -4.96 -9.27
N HIS A 98 -7.35 -5.42 -8.41
CA HIS A 98 -8.78 -5.40 -8.68
C HIS A 98 -9.21 -6.05 -10.01
N LEU A 99 -8.52 -7.11 -10.45
CA LEU A 99 -8.81 -7.80 -11.72
C LEU A 99 -10.24 -8.36 -11.81
N GLU A 100 -10.91 -8.59 -10.68
CA GLU A 100 -12.30 -9.04 -10.67
C GLU A 100 -13.28 -7.92 -11.07
N ASP A 101 -12.91 -6.67 -10.84
CA ASP A 101 -13.70 -5.49 -11.19
C ASP A 101 -13.26 -4.86 -12.54
N ILE A 102 -11.99 -5.01 -12.90
CA ILE A 102 -11.37 -4.36 -14.07
C ILE A 102 -11.20 -5.33 -15.26
N GLY A 103 -11.09 -6.63 -14.98
CA GLY A 103 -10.69 -7.65 -15.95
C GLY A 103 -9.20 -8.01 -15.84
N PRO A 104 -8.80 -9.19 -16.34
CA PRO A 104 -7.44 -9.69 -16.22
C PRO A 104 -6.44 -8.95 -17.12
N GLY A 105 -5.20 -8.83 -16.63
CA GLY A 105 -4.04 -8.34 -17.39
C GLY A 105 -3.77 -6.83 -17.25
N LEU A 106 -2.49 -6.49 -17.29
CA LEU A 106 -2.01 -5.11 -17.15
C LEU A 106 -2.58 -4.14 -18.20
N ASP A 107 -2.81 -4.60 -19.43
CA ASP A 107 -3.41 -3.78 -20.49
C ASP A 107 -4.80 -3.27 -20.10
N ARG A 108 -5.63 -4.14 -19.50
CA ARG A 108 -6.97 -3.76 -19.01
C ARG A 108 -6.90 -2.77 -17.86
N VAL A 109 -5.92 -2.94 -16.97
CA VAL A 109 -5.68 -1.99 -15.88
C VAL A 109 -5.26 -0.62 -16.44
N ALA A 110 -4.34 -0.58 -17.40
CA ALA A 110 -3.89 0.65 -18.03
C ALA A 110 -5.04 1.36 -18.77
N GLU A 111 -5.84 0.60 -19.51
CA GLU A 111 -7.07 1.07 -20.17
C GLU A 111 -8.09 1.65 -19.18
N SER A 112 -8.20 1.09 -17.98
CA SER A 112 -9.06 1.64 -16.93
C SER A 112 -8.47 2.93 -16.34
N LEU A 113 -7.19 2.91 -15.95
CA LEU A 113 -6.50 4.06 -15.33
C LEU A 113 -6.46 5.29 -16.23
N LYS A 114 -6.35 5.12 -17.56
CA LYS A 114 -6.36 6.28 -18.47
C LYS A 114 -7.66 7.09 -18.41
N LEU A 115 -8.76 6.52 -17.89
CA LEU A 115 -10.04 7.20 -17.69
C LEU A 115 -10.00 8.21 -16.53
N THR A 116 -8.94 8.22 -15.71
CA THR A 116 -8.74 9.23 -14.66
C THR A 116 -7.85 10.39 -15.10
N ILE A 117 -7.47 10.45 -16.38
CA ILE A 117 -6.68 11.56 -16.91
C ILE A 117 -7.58 12.81 -16.96
N PRO A 118 -7.15 13.96 -16.40
CA PRO A 118 -7.97 15.16 -16.38
C PRO A 118 -8.18 15.73 -17.78
N GLN A 119 -9.19 16.59 -17.94
CA GLN A 119 -9.42 17.38 -19.15
C GLN A 119 -8.73 18.74 -19.03
N GLY A 120 -7.86 19.10 -19.98
CA GLY A 120 -7.21 20.42 -20.04
C GLY A 120 -6.21 20.70 -18.92
N GLY A 121 -5.79 19.67 -18.18
CA GLY A 121 -4.95 19.78 -16.99
C GLY A 121 -3.53 19.28 -17.21
N VAL A 122 -2.93 18.77 -16.13
CA VAL A 122 -1.62 18.09 -16.17
C VAL A 122 -1.76 16.67 -15.66
N LEU A 123 -1.11 15.71 -16.31
CA LEU A 123 -0.92 14.36 -15.81
C LEU A 123 0.54 14.17 -15.41
N VAL A 124 0.79 13.77 -14.16
CA VAL A 124 2.12 13.34 -13.69
C VAL A 124 2.13 11.83 -13.49
N THR A 125 3.13 11.13 -14.02
CA THR A 125 3.26 9.68 -13.86
C THR A 125 4.70 9.21 -13.81
N ALA A 126 4.98 8.16 -13.03
CA ALA A 126 6.25 7.43 -13.09
C ALA A 126 6.15 6.17 -13.97
N GLU A 127 5.00 5.94 -14.62
CA GLU A 127 4.78 4.79 -15.49
C GLU A 127 5.68 4.87 -16.73
N LYS A 128 6.35 3.76 -17.06
CA LYS A 128 7.24 3.66 -18.22
C LYS A 128 6.61 2.85 -19.35
N ASP A 129 5.99 1.72 -19.03
CA ASP A 129 5.56 0.71 -20.01
C ASP A 129 4.31 1.19 -20.75
N TYR A 130 3.38 1.82 -20.03
CA TYR A 130 2.12 2.35 -20.59
C TYR A 130 2.16 3.87 -20.84
N PHE A 131 3.33 4.50 -20.83
CA PHE A 131 3.45 5.94 -21.01
C PHE A 131 2.85 6.41 -22.35
N SER A 132 3.08 5.67 -23.44
CA SER A 132 2.55 5.99 -24.77
C SER A 132 1.03 5.98 -24.80
N LEU A 133 0.39 5.02 -24.13
CA LEU A 133 -1.07 4.94 -23.99
C LEU A 133 -1.63 6.17 -23.26
N PHE A 134 -1.01 6.55 -22.14
CA PHE A 134 -1.42 7.72 -21.38
C PHE A 134 -1.19 9.02 -22.15
N LYS A 135 -0.11 9.10 -22.93
CA LYS A 135 0.17 10.25 -23.79
C LYS A 135 -0.91 10.44 -24.84
N GLU A 136 -1.31 9.39 -25.56
CA GLU A 136 -2.39 9.46 -26.56
C GLU A 136 -3.70 9.95 -25.93
N GLN A 137 -4.07 9.41 -24.76
CA GLN A 137 -5.27 9.84 -24.06
C GLN A 137 -5.17 11.29 -23.56
N ALA A 138 -4.01 11.70 -23.04
CA ALA A 138 -3.77 13.07 -22.60
C ALA A 138 -3.89 14.06 -23.78
N GLU A 139 -3.37 13.72 -24.96
CA GLU A 139 -3.52 14.54 -26.18
C GLU A 139 -4.99 14.74 -26.56
N LYS A 140 -5.81 13.67 -26.56
CA LYS A 140 -7.27 13.76 -26.80
C LYS A 140 -7.96 14.71 -25.82
N LEU A 141 -7.53 14.69 -24.56
CA LEU A 141 -8.08 15.52 -23.48
C LEU A 141 -7.42 16.90 -23.37
N LYS A 142 -6.50 17.26 -24.28
CA LYS A 142 -5.72 18.51 -24.24
C LYS A 142 -4.96 18.70 -22.91
N THR A 143 -4.48 17.60 -22.35
CA THR A 143 -3.79 17.52 -21.06
C THR A 143 -2.30 17.35 -21.27
N LYS A 144 -1.50 18.10 -20.52
CA LYS A 144 -0.03 17.99 -20.55
C LYS A 144 0.40 16.79 -19.73
N ILE A 145 1.09 15.82 -20.35
CA ILE A 145 1.69 14.70 -19.62
C ILE A 145 3.15 14.97 -19.25
N ILE A 146 3.54 14.60 -18.04
CA ILE A 146 4.90 14.75 -17.52
C ILE A 146 5.32 13.43 -16.85
N ARG A 147 6.43 12.87 -17.32
CA ARG A 147 7.06 11.72 -16.67
C ARG A 147 7.91 12.18 -15.48
N ALA A 148 7.72 11.57 -14.33
CA ALA A 148 8.60 11.68 -13.17
C ALA A 148 9.57 10.51 -13.18
N ASP A 149 10.88 10.77 -13.29
CA ASP A 149 11.87 9.70 -13.33
C ASP A 149 12.31 9.35 -11.90
N PRO A 150 12.18 8.08 -11.46
CA PRO A 150 12.70 7.64 -10.17
C PRO A 150 14.21 7.85 -10.02
N ASP A 151 14.96 7.86 -11.14
CA ASP A 151 16.42 8.03 -11.13
C ASP A 151 16.84 9.46 -10.75
N ASP A 152 15.92 10.44 -10.83
CA ASP A 152 16.11 11.80 -10.32
C ASP A 152 16.16 11.86 -8.79
N VAL A 153 15.84 10.76 -8.09
CA VAL A 153 15.84 10.67 -6.62
C VAL A 153 17.00 9.77 -6.14
N PRO A 154 18.08 10.36 -5.61
CA PRO A 154 19.21 9.59 -5.08
C PRO A 154 18.82 8.69 -3.90
N ASP A 155 19.44 7.51 -3.77
CA ASP A 155 19.18 6.58 -2.65
C ASP A 155 19.36 7.22 -1.28
N ARG A 156 20.38 8.09 -1.13
CA ARG A 156 20.62 8.89 0.09
C ARG A 156 19.44 9.76 0.54
N ILE A 157 18.48 10.06 -0.35
CA ILE A 157 17.25 10.77 0.01
C ILE A 157 16.21 9.77 0.56
N ILE A 158 16.10 8.60 -0.05
CA ILE A 158 15.22 7.52 0.41
C ILE A 158 15.63 7.04 1.80
N ASP A 159 16.93 6.90 2.05
CA ASP A 159 17.47 6.45 3.33
C ASP A 159 17.21 7.42 4.50
N LYS A 160 16.82 8.66 4.22
CA LYS A 160 16.47 9.66 5.25
C LYS A 160 15.04 9.55 5.75
N PHE A 161 14.16 8.82 5.06
CA PHE A 161 12.80 8.63 5.54
C PHE A 161 12.78 7.69 6.75
N ASN A 162 11.97 8.03 7.76
CA ASN A 162 11.74 7.19 8.93
C ASN A 162 10.79 6.00 8.66
N TYR A 163 10.34 5.83 7.43
CA TYR A 163 9.59 4.68 6.96
C TYR A 163 9.88 4.44 5.47
N MET A 164 9.51 3.26 5.00
CA MET A 164 9.74 2.84 3.62
C MET A 164 9.03 3.74 2.61
N ASN A 165 9.78 4.26 1.64
CA ASN A 165 9.25 4.95 0.47
C ASN A 165 9.88 4.41 -0.82
N PHE A 166 9.18 4.65 -1.92
CA PHE A 166 9.64 4.29 -3.26
C PHE A 166 10.08 5.53 -4.01
N LYS A 167 11.16 5.43 -4.78
CA LYS A 167 11.67 6.53 -5.60
C LYS A 167 10.60 7.07 -6.54
N GLU A 168 9.75 6.20 -7.09
CA GLU A 168 8.58 6.53 -7.89
C GLU A 168 7.63 7.49 -7.15
N ASN A 169 7.32 7.22 -5.89
CA ASN A 169 6.41 8.06 -5.11
C ASN A 169 7.04 9.42 -4.79
N VAL A 170 8.34 9.44 -4.47
CA VAL A 170 9.07 10.66 -4.17
C VAL A 170 9.25 11.52 -5.42
N SER A 171 9.63 10.93 -6.56
CA SER A 171 9.82 11.65 -7.82
C SER A 171 8.52 12.28 -8.32
N ILE A 172 7.39 11.55 -8.23
CA ILE A 172 6.06 12.10 -8.52
C ILE A 172 5.75 13.26 -7.60
N ALA A 173 5.94 13.08 -6.29
CA ALA A 173 5.61 14.11 -5.31
C ALA A 173 6.44 15.38 -5.52
N LEU A 174 7.74 15.24 -5.84
CA LEU A 174 8.61 16.36 -6.19
C LEU A 174 8.15 17.06 -7.46
N ARG A 175 7.76 16.30 -8.49
CA ARG A 175 7.27 16.88 -9.74
C ARG A 175 6.01 17.69 -9.54
N VAL A 176 5.04 17.17 -8.77
CA VAL A 176 3.79 17.89 -8.45
C VAL A 176 4.08 19.16 -7.64
N ASN A 177 4.94 19.08 -6.62
CA ASN A 177 5.35 20.24 -5.83
C ASN A 177 6.01 21.34 -6.69
N LYS A 178 6.91 20.94 -7.60
CA LYS A 178 7.58 21.85 -8.54
C LYS A 178 6.61 22.53 -9.50
N LEU A 179 5.57 21.83 -9.97
CA LEU A 179 4.51 22.43 -10.80
C LEU A 179 3.75 23.54 -10.07
N LEU A 180 3.66 23.46 -8.75
CA LEU A 180 3.03 24.47 -7.89
C LEU A 180 4.03 25.51 -7.36
N GLY A 181 5.25 25.57 -7.92
CA GLY A 181 6.25 26.58 -7.60
C GLY A 181 7.07 26.30 -6.34
N VAL A 182 6.96 25.11 -5.74
CA VAL A 182 7.73 24.76 -4.54
C VAL A 182 9.17 24.37 -4.92
N LYS A 183 10.15 24.97 -4.21
CA LYS A 183 11.57 24.60 -4.34
C LYS A 183 11.80 23.17 -3.86
N GLU A 184 12.63 22.42 -4.57
CA GLU A 184 12.89 21.01 -4.32
C GLU A 184 13.30 20.72 -2.86
N GLU A 185 14.21 21.52 -2.32
CA GLU A 185 14.70 21.39 -0.94
C GLU A 185 13.59 21.55 0.12
N ILE A 186 12.61 22.43 -0.14
CA ILE A 186 11.45 22.64 0.74
C ILE A 186 10.50 21.46 0.63
N ALA A 187 10.22 21.02 -0.61
CA ALA A 187 9.38 19.86 -0.87
C ALA A 187 9.92 18.60 -0.18
N LEU A 188 11.22 18.31 -0.34
CA LEU A 188 11.89 17.17 0.30
C LEU A 188 11.84 17.25 1.83
N ARG A 189 12.07 18.43 2.40
CA ARG A 189 12.00 18.64 3.85
C ARG A 189 10.61 18.32 4.40
N GLY A 190 9.55 18.74 3.70
CA GLY A 190 8.17 18.40 4.04
C GLY A 190 7.90 16.90 3.91
N MET A 191 8.34 16.29 2.81
CA MET A 191 8.18 14.85 2.57
C MET A 191 8.83 14.00 3.67
N LEU A 192 10.03 14.36 4.13
CA LEU A 192 10.74 13.65 5.21
C LEU A 192 10.03 13.74 6.57
N LYS A 193 9.19 14.76 6.79
CA LYS A 193 8.35 14.91 7.99
C LYS A 193 6.99 14.23 7.86
N ALA A 194 6.63 13.70 6.68
CA ALA A 194 5.32 13.13 6.45
C ALA A 194 5.12 11.88 7.33
N ASN A 195 3.93 11.71 7.90
CA ASN A 195 3.60 10.47 8.58
C ASN A 195 3.37 9.35 7.55
N PRO A 196 3.82 8.11 7.82
CA PRO A 196 3.51 6.97 6.97
C PRO A 196 2.01 6.75 6.85
N ASP A 197 1.59 6.03 5.80
CA ASP A 197 0.25 5.47 5.79
C ASP A 197 0.03 4.58 7.02
N PRO A 198 -1.19 4.53 7.60
CA PRO A 198 -1.47 3.64 8.73
C PRO A 198 -1.13 2.16 8.47
N GLY A 199 -1.11 1.74 7.20
CA GLY A 199 -0.74 0.40 6.75
C GLY A 199 0.69 0.25 6.22
N ALA A 200 1.56 1.26 6.36
CA ALA A 200 2.98 1.12 6.02
C ALA A 200 3.61 -0.02 6.83
N LEU A 201 4.60 -0.70 6.25
CA LEU A 201 5.26 -1.85 6.85
C LEU A 201 5.89 -1.43 8.18
N LYS A 202 5.32 -1.93 9.28
CA LYS A 202 5.79 -1.73 10.65
C LYS A 202 6.44 -3.02 11.16
N VAL A 203 7.53 -2.84 11.90
CA VAL A 203 8.21 -3.92 12.60
C VAL A 203 7.94 -3.80 14.09
N TYR A 204 7.35 -4.83 14.67
CA TYR A 204 7.10 -4.94 16.10
C TYR A 204 8.05 -5.97 16.69
N LYS A 205 8.52 -5.72 17.91
CA LYS A 205 9.28 -6.66 18.73
C LYS A 205 8.40 -7.09 19.89
N LEU A 206 8.16 -8.39 19.99
CA LEU A 206 7.45 -8.99 21.12
C LEU A 206 8.40 -9.94 21.84
N ILE A 207 8.45 -9.84 23.18
CA ILE A 207 9.14 -10.81 24.03
C ILE A 207 8.06 -11.59 24.79
N LYS A 208 7.99 -12.90 24.56
CA LYS A 208 7.06 -13.80 25.26
C LYS A 208 7.76 -15.13 25.51
N GLU A 209 7.63 -15.69 26.72
CA GLU A 209 8.25 -16.97 27.12
C GLU A 209 9.77 -17.02 26.84
N ASN A 210 10.50 -15.93 27.12
CA ASN A 210 11.94 -15.79 26.83
C ASN A 210 12.33 -15.93 25.34
N LYS A 211 11.35 -15.90 24.43
CA LYS A 211 11.54 -15.88 22.97
C LYS A 211 11.21 -14.50 22.42
N ILE A 212 11.85 -14.14 21.31
CA ILE A 212 11.65 -12.86 20.63
C ILE A 212 10.99 -13.10 19.27
N ILE A 213 9.87 -12.43 19.03
CA ILE A 213 9.21 -12.39 17.73
C ILE A 213 9.38 -10.98 17.16
N PHE A 214 10.02 -10.89 16.00
CA PHE A 214 10.00 -9.69 15.18
C PHE A 214 8.88 -9.80 14.16
N PHE A 215 7.76 -9.14 14.41
CA PHE A 215 6.61 -9.17 13.53
C PHE A 215 6.66 -8.06 12.50
N VAL A 216 6.65 -8.45 11.23
CA VAL A 216 6.58 -7.55 10.07
C VAL A 216 5.16 -7.59 9.52
N ASN A 217 4.44 -6.47 9.64
CA ASN A 217 3.09 -6.36 9.12
C ASN A 217 3.10 -6.07 7.61
N ALA A 218 2.89 -7.10 6.79
CA ALA A 218 2.71 -6.99 5.34
C ALA A 218 1.30 -7.48 4.89
N PHE A 219 0.32 -7.52 5.81
CA PHE A 219 -1.06 -7.94 5.48
C PHE A 219 -1.80 -6.96 4.57
N ALA A 220 -1.25 -5.78 4.32
CA ALA A 220 -1.82 -4.80 3.38
C ALA A 220 -1.28 -4.95 1.94
N VAL A 221 -0.33 -5.88 1.73
CA VAL A 221 0.30 -6.11 0.45
C VAL A 221 -0.57 -7.05 -0.40
N ASN A 222 -0.99 -6.59 -1.58
CA ASN A 222 -2.03 -7.25 -2.38
C ASN A 222 -1.57 -7.90 -3.69
N ASP A 223 -0.37 -7.58 -4.19
CA ASP A 223 0.16 -8.01 -5.49
C ASP A 223 1.58 -8.59 -5.37
N ARG A 224 1.99 -9.40 -6.37
CA ARG A 224 3.30 -10.07 -6.42
C ARG A 224 4.48 -9.11 -6.20
N ARG A 225 4.53 -8.00 -6.93
CA ARG A 225 5.66 -7.07 -6.88
C ARG A 225 5.77 -6.44 -5.49
N SER A 226 4.65 -6.05 -4.89
CA SER A 226 4.64 -5.51 -3.53
C SER A 226 5.03 -6.56 -2.48
N VAL A 227 4.71 -7.85 -2.68
CA VAL A 227 5.16 -8.95 -1.80
C VAL A 227 6.68 -9.12 -1.86
N LEU A 228 7.24 -9.18 -3.07
CA LEU A 228 8.69 -9.28 -3.26
C LEU A 228 9.41 -8.07 -2.68
N LEU A 229 8.82 -6.89 -2.81
CA LEU A 229 9.39 -5.66 -2.29
C LEU A 229 9.34 -5.61 -0.77
N ALA A 230 8.23 -6.03 -0.15
CA ALA A 230 8.17 -6.22 1.29
C ALA A 230 9.26 -7.22 1.73
N TRP A 231 9.44 -8.31 1.00
CA TRP A 231 10.47 -9.31 1.25
C TRP A 231 11.91 -8.79 1.14
N GLU A 232 12.24 -8.04 0.09
CA GLU A 232 13.54 -7.37 -0.05
C GLU A 232 13.85 -6.48 1.14
N ASN A 233 12.84 -5.82 1.71
CA ASN A 233 13.03 -4.99 2.89
C ASN A 233 13.19 -5.80 4.18
N VAL A 234 12.51 -6.93 4.31
CA VAL A 234 12.80 -7.87 5.41
C VAL A 234 14.28 -8.27 5.35
N LYS A 235 14.84 -8.53 4.15
CA LYS A 235 16.28 -8.82 3.95
C LYS A 235 17.21 -7.66 4.29
N LYS A 236 16.77 -6.41 4.17
CA LYS A 236 17.56 -5.23 4.54
C LYS A 236 17.54 -4.95 6.06
N ILE A 237 16.39 -5.18 6.70
CA ILE A 237 16.20 -4.92 8.14
C ILE A 237 16.82 -6.03 8.99
N PHE A 238 16.80 -7.25 8.48
CA PHE A 238 17.25 -8.43 9.20
C PHE A 238 18.28 -9.20 8.40
N ASP A 239 19.32 -9.65 9.11
CA ASP A 239 20.22 -10.68 8.60
C ASP A 239 19.52 -12.04 8.65
N LEU A 240 18.99 -12.45 7.49
CA LEU A 240 18.24 -13.69 7.35
C LEU A 240 19.09 -14.96 7.49
N SER A 241 20.42 -14.83 7.47
CA SER A 241 21.31 -15.97 7.70
C SER A 241 21.29 -16.44 9.16
N ASN A 242 20.88 -15.55 10.09
CA ASN A 242 20.97 -15.76 11.52
C ASN A 242 19.61 -15.94 12.21
N LEU A 243 18.49 -15.73 11.51
CA LEU A 243 17.15 -15.78 12.08
C LEU A 243 16.18 -16.56 11.17
N PRO A 244 15.43 -17.55 11.70
CA PRO A 244 14.39 -18.21 10.93
C PRO A 244 13.27 -17.21 10.59
N VAL A 245 12.75 -17.31 9.36
CA VAL A 245 11.65 -16.47 8.87
C VAL A 245 10.41 -17.31 8.65
N MET A 246 9.35 -17.01 9.39
CA MET A 246 8.05 -17.64 9.25
C MET A 246 7.06 -16.70 8.57
N GLY A 247 6.24 -17.22 7.66
CA GLY A 247 5.16 -16.46 7.04
C GLY A 247 3.80 -16.87 7.60
N ILE A 248 2.95 -15.91 7.99
CA ILE A 248 1.53 -16.14 8.24
C ILE A 248 0.75 -15.66 7.02
N ILE A 249 -0.06 -16.52 6.43
CA ILE A 249 -0.91 -16.19 5.29
C ILE A 249 -2.35 -16.16 5.75
N ASN A 250 -2.96 -14.98 5.72
CA ASN A 250 -4.37 -14.81 6.01
C ASN A 250 -5.18 -14.72 4.72
N SER A 251 -5.95 -15.76 4.42
CA SER A 251 -6.80 -15.83 3.23
C SER A 251 -8.13 -15.08 3.41
N ARG A 252 -8.83 -14.82 2.30
CA ARG A 252 -10.15 -14.19 2.28
C ARG A 252 -11.08 -14.96 1.34
N GLU A 253 -12.34 -15.13 1.72
CA GLU A 253 -13.28 -16.06 1.06
C GLU A 253 -13.60 -15.69 -0.40
N ASP A 254 -13.70 -14.40 -0.67
CA ASP A 254 -14.01 -13.81 -1.98
C ASP A 254 -12.78 -13.60 -2.88
N ARG A 255 -11.60 -14.14 -2.53
CA ARG A 255 -10.33 -13.91 -3.27
C ARG A 255 -9.58 -15.21 -3.57
N VAL A 256 -10.25 -16.14 -4.25
CA VAL A 256 -9.73 -17.50 -4.53
C VAL A 256 -8.48 -17.47 -5.42
N LEU A 257 -8.53 -16.77 -6.57
CA LEU A 257 -7.40 -16.71 -7.51
C LEU A 257 -6.14 -16.13 -6.86
N ARG A 258 -6.30 -15.06 -6.06
CA ARG A 258 -5.18 -14.46 -5.31
C ARG A 258 -4.56 -15.46 -4.33
N SER A 259 -5.36 -16.28 -3.65
CA SER A 259 -4.81 -17.27 -2.70
C SER A 259 -3.92 -18.31 -3.40
N ILE A 260 -4.24 -18.66 -4.65
CA ILE A 260 -3.42 -19.54 -5.49
C ILE A 260 -2.14 -18.82 -5.93
N GLU A 261 -2.25 -17.58 -6.38
CA GLU A 261 -1.10 -16.77 -6.80
C GLU A 261 -0.11 -16.55 -5.66
N PHE A 262 -0.59 -16.18 -4.47
CA PHE A 262 0.24 -16.05 -3.26
C PHE A 262 0.97 -17.36 -2.93
N SER A 263 0.32 -18.52 -3.13
CA SER A 263 0.96 -19.81 -2.91
C SER A 263 2.17 -20.01 -3.85
N ARG A 264 2.09 -19.52 -5.10
CA ARG A 264 3.21 -19.57 -6.05
C ARG A 264 4.36 -18.70 -5.57
N ILE A 265 4.08 -17.44 -5.23
CA ILE A 265 5.09 -16.48 -4.77
C ILE A 265 5.86 -17.06 -3.56
N LEU A 266 5.13 -17.62 -2.59
CA LEU A 266 5.73 -18.16 -1.37
C LEU A 266 6.46 -19.50 -1.58
N ALA A 267 6.12 -20.25 -2.63
CA ALA A 267 6.81 -21.49 -2.97
C ALA A 267 8.10 -21.24 -3.76
N THR A 268 8.13 -20.21 -4.62
CA THR A 268 9.21 -20.04 -5.60
C THR A 268 10.08 -18.80 -5.42
N GLU A 269 9.60 -17.76 -4.73
CA GLU A 269 10.26 -16.44 -4.72
C GLU A 269 10.67 -15.97 -3.32
N ILE A 270 10.08 -16.55 -2.27
CA ILE A 270 10.34 -16.19 -0.88
C ILE A 270 10.83 -17.42 -0.11
N MET A 271 11.93 -17.26 0.65
CA MET A 271 12.45 -18.32 1.51
C MET A 271 11.87 -18.24 2.92
N LEU A 272 10.94 -19.13 3.23
CA LEU A 272 10.37 -19.30 4.57
C LEU A 272 10.79 -20.62 5.20
N SER A 273 11.11 -20.58 6.50
CA SER A 273 11.39 -21.78 7.31
C SER A 273 10.09 -22.51 7.67
N LYS A 274 9.01 -21.77 7.95
CA LYS A 274 7.65 -22.28 8.17
C LYS A 274 6.61 -21.37 7.54
N ILE A 275 5.49 -21.96 7.15
CA ILE A 275 4.34 -21.31 6.54
C ILE A 275 3.11 -21.64 7.37
N ILE A 276 2.50 -20.63 7.98
CA ILE A 276 1.32 -20.76 8.82
C ILE A 276 0.12 -20.24 8.04
N LEU A 277 -0.92 -21.06 7.91
CA LEU A 277 -2.12 -20.75 7.12
C LEU A 277 -3.29 -20.45 8.05
N VAL A 278 -3.93 -19.28 7.85
CA VAL A 278 -5.16 -18.88 8.54
C VAL A 278 -6.20 -18.35 7.55
N GLY A 279 -7.46 -18.38 7.95
CA GLY A 279 -8.59 -17.86 7.19
C GLY A 279 -9.36 -18.92 6.38
N PRO A 280 -10.43 -18.49 5.70
CA PRO A 280 -11.43 -19.37 5.10
C PRO A 280 -10.92 -20.25 3.95
N LEU A 281 -9.87 -19.84 3.24
CA LEU A 281 -9.29 -20.60 2.12
C LEU A 281 -7.98 -21.32 2.49
N SER A 282 -7.64 -21.42 3.77
CA SER A 282 -6.40 -22.05 4.26
C SER A 282 -6.17 -23.46 3.71
N LYS A 283 -7.20 -24.32 3.66
CA LYS A 283 -7.11 -25.66 3.03
C LYS A 283 -6.82 -25.62 1.52
N LEU A 284 -7.33 -24.62 0.81
CA LEU A 284 -7.08 -24.44 -0.62
C LEU A 284 -5.63 -23.99 -0.84
N THR A 285 -5.16 -23.02 -0.05
CA THR A 285 -3.76 -22.57 -0.05
C THR A 285 -2.80 -23.70 0.28
N GLU A 286 -3.11 -24.53 1.28
CA GLU A 286 -2.33 -25.73 1.63
C GLU A 286 -2.19 -26.68 0.44
N ARG A 287 -3.31 -27.04 -0.20
CA ARG A 287 -3.29 -27.90 -1.40
C ARG A 287 -2.48 -27.29 -2.53
N ALA A 288 -2.57 -25.98 -2.74
CA ALA A 288 -1.80 -25.28 -3.76
C ALA A 288 -0.29 -25.33 -3.48
N LEU A 289 0.13 -25.10 -2.23
CA LEU A 289 1.54 -25.19 -1.80
C LEU A 289 2.09 -26.62 -1.95
N LEU A 290 1.33 -27.64 -1.54
CA LEU A 290 1.72 -29.04 -1.70
C LEU A 290 1.88 -29.42 -3.18
N LYS A 291 0.97 -28.95 -4.05
CA LYS A 291 1.08 -29.16 -5.51
C LYS A 291 2.32 -28.50 -6.10
N LEU A 292 2.77 -27.39 -5.52
CA LEU A 292 4.01 -26.69 -5.86
C LEU A 292 5.26 -27.33 -5.22
N LYS A 293 5.14 -28.51 -4.61
CA LYS A 293 6.21 -29.29 -3.96
C LYS A 293 6.81 -28.60 -2.72
N VAL A 294 6.07 -27.70 -2.07
CA VAL A 294 6.45 -27.24 -0.73
C VAL A 294 6.29 -28.39 0.25
N SER A 295 7.32 -28.66 1.05
CA SER A 295 7.31 -29.78 1.99
C SER A 295 6.23 -29.62 3.06
N ALA A 296 5.51 -30.70 3.35
CA ALA A 296 4.38 -30.69 4.30
C ALA A 296 4.81 -30.29 5.72
N ASP A 297 6.03 -30.65 6.14
CA ASP A 297 6.56 -30.27 7.45
C ASP A 297 6.74 -28.74 7.60
N LYS A 298 6.88 -28.01 6.49
CA LYS A 298 6.96 -26.54 6.50
C LYS A 298 5.60 -25.89 6.71
N ILE A 299 4.49 -26.60 6.52
CA ILE A 299 3.15 -26.03 6.50
C ILE A 299 2.46 -26.34 7.83
N THR A 300 1.88 -25.31 8.45
CA THR A 300 1.03 -25.43 9.64
C THR A 300 -0.31 -24.76 9.35
N ASN A 301 -1.35 -25.56 9.12
CA ASN A 301 -2.67 -25.05 8.80
C ASN A 301 -3.53 -24.90 10.06
N LEU A 302 -3.83 -23.66 10.43
CA LEU A 302 -4.66 -23.32 11.59
C LEU A 302 -6.14 -23.06 11.21
N GLY A 303 -6.52 -23.33 9.96
CA GLY A 303 -7.90 -23.25 9.52
C GLY A 303 -8.46 -21.84 9.62
N ARG A 304 -9.65 -21.71 10.24
CA ARG A 304 -10.36 -20.44 10.43
C ARG A 304 -10.04 -19.78 11.79
N LEU A 305 -8.96 -20.16 12.46
CA LEU A 305 -8.54 -19.56 13.73
C LEU A 305 -8.31 -18.05 13.57
N THR A 306 -8.95 -17.26 14.43
CA THR A 306 -8.83 -15.80 14.46
C THR A 306 -8.22 -15.26 15.76
N ASP A 307 -8.07 -16.12 16.76
CA ASP A 307 -7.48 -15.78 18.05
C ASP A 307 -5.97 -15.57 17.90
N ALA A 308 -5.53 -14.33 18.10
CA ALA A 308 -4.13 -13.95 17.95
C ALA A 308 -3.23 -14.64 18.96
N GLU A 309 -3.68 -14.84 20.21
CA GLU A 309 -2.86 -15.44 21.25
C GLU A 309 -2.52 -16.89 20.91
N LYS A 310 -3.53 -17.67 20.47
CA LYS A 310 -3.33 -19.04 20.00
C LYS A 310 -2.42 -19.14 18.77
N VAL A 311 -2.54 -18.20 17.83
CA VAL A 311 -1.62 -18.16 16.68
C VAL A 311 -0.18 -17.88 17.15
N ILE A 312 0.00 -16.98 18.13
CA ILE A 312 1.31 -16.68 18.69
C ILE A 312 1.88 -17.87 19.49
N GLU A 313 1.06 -18.60 20.25
CA GLU A 313 1.47 -19.85 20.92
C GLU A 313 2.04 -20.85 19.92
N VAL A 314 1.38 -21.05 18.78
CA VAL A 314 1.90 -21.92 17.70
C VAL A 314 3.23 -21.38 17.15
N VAL A 315 3.36 -20.08 16.92
CA VAL A 315 4.63 -19.47 16.47
C VAL A 315 5.75 -19.72 17.49
N LEU A 316 5.44 -19.57 18.78
CA LEU A 316 6.38 -19.81 19.88
C LEU A 316 6.80 -21.29 19.96
N GLN A 317 5.89 -22.23 19.70
CA GLN A 317 6.22 -23.66 19.63
C GLN A 317 7.14 -24.00 18.46
N LEU A 318 7.00 -23.29 17.33
CA LEU A 318 7.79 -23.51 16.12
C LEU A 318 9.17 -22.84 16.16
N THR A 319 9.44 -21.97 17.13
CA THR A 319 10.73 -21.26 17.27
C THR A 319 11.46 -21.60 18.57
N ASN A 320 12.79 -21.63 18.51
CA ASN A 320 13.61 -21.92 19.69
C ASN A 320 13.87 -20.66 20.54
N LYS A 321 14.25 -19.53 19.90
CA LYS A 321 14.71 -18.34 20.63
C LYS A 321 14.30 -17.03 19.98
N LYS A 322 14.57 -16.85 18.68
CA LYS A 322 14.23 -15.63 17.93
C LYS A 322 13.65 -16.02 16.58
N VAL A 323 12.65 -15.27 16.11
CA VAL A 323 12.03 -15.50 14.80
C VAL A 323 11.57 -14.19 14.17
N ILE A 324 11.63 -14.12 12.85
CA ILE A 324 10.98 -13.07 12.07
C ILE A 324 9.65 -13.64 11.58
N LEU A 325 8.55 -12.99 11.94
CA LEU A 325 7.21 -13.38 11.57
C LEU A 325 6.65 -12.37 10.57
N VAL A 326 6.40 -12.77 9.33
CA VAL A 326 5.89 -11.88 8.29
C VAL A 326 4.43 -12.22 8.00
N GLY A 327 3.53 -11.25 8.20
CA GLY A 327 2.11 -11.43 7.88
C GLY A 327 1.82 -11.05 6.43
N PHE A 328 1.23 -11.93 5.64
CA PHE A 328 0.84 -11.73 4.24
C PHE A 328 -0.66 -11.98 4.02
N GLY A 329 -1.20 -11.42 2.94
CA GLY A 329 -2.57 -11.68 2.50
C GLY A 329 -3.53 -10.60 2.99
N ASN A 330 -4.61 -10.98 3.68
CA ASN A 330 -5.70 -10.08 4.03
C ASN A 330 -5.51 -9.41 5.39
N THR A 331 -5.92 -8.14 5.51
CA THR A 331 -5.88 -7.39 6.79
C THR A 331 -7.05 -7.68 7.72
N LYS A 332 -8.16 -8.27 7.26
CA LYS A 332 -9.35 -8.54 8.10
C LYS A 332 -9.29 -9.91 8.79
N GLY A 333 -10.09 -10.11 9.85
CA GLY A 333 -10.15 -11.40 10.55
C GLY A 333 -8.88 -11.67 11.35
N ALA A 334 -8.23 -12.81 11.13
CA ALA A 334 -7.00 -13.18 11.84
C ALA A 334 -5.88 -12.13 11.67
N GLY A 335 -5.70 -11.58 10.45
CA GLY A 335 -4.72 -10.53 10.20
C GLY A 335 -4.96 -9.28 11.06
N GLN A 336 -6.22 -8.86 11.22
CA GLN A 336 -6.58 -7.71 12.05
C GLN A 336 -6.25 -8.00 13.52
N LYS A 337 -6.62 -9.19 14.00
CA LYS A 337 -6.38 -9.58 15.40
C LYS A 337 -4.91 -9.67 15.74
N LEU A 338 -4.08 -10.19 14.84
CA LEU A 338 -2.63 -10.18 15.00
C LEU A 338 -2.08 -8.75 15.05
N ILE A 339 -2.52 -7.87 14.13
CA ILE A 339 -2.10 -6.47 14.12
C ILE A 339 -2.50 -5.77 15.44
N GLU A 340 -3.74 -5.96 15.92
CA GLU A 340 -4.22 -5.43 17.20
C GLU A 340 -3.36 -5.94 18.37
N TYR A 341 -3.08 -7.25 18.42
CA TYR A 341 -2.26 -7.88 19.44
C TYR A 341 -0.85 -7.29 19.50
N PHE A 342 -0.16 -7.17 18.35
CA PHE A 342 1.19 -6.59 18.33
C PHE A 342 1.20 -5.08 18.60
N ASN A 343 0.13 -4.34 18.29
CA ASN A 343 0.02 -2.95 18.71
C ASN A 343 -0.15 -2.81 20.23
N GLN A 344 -0.81 -3.77 20.88
CA GLN A 344 -1.06 -3.74 22.32
C GLN A 344 0.14 -4.23 23.14
N PHE A 345 0.80 -5.30 22.69
CA PHE A 345 1.82 -6.01 23.46
C PHE A 345 3.24 -5.92 22.87
N GLY A 346 3.38 -5.45 21.63
CA GLY A 346 4.67 -5.31 20.95
C GLY A 346 5.26 -3.90 21.07
N GLU A 347 6.58 -3.83 21.15
CA GLU A 347 7.34 -2.59 21.03
C GLU A 347 7.60 -2.29 19.55
N ILE A 348 7.36 -1.06 19.10
CA ILE A 348 7.73 -0.65 17.72
C ILE A 348 9.26 -0.54 17.68
N LYS A 349 9.89 -1.25 16.72
CA LYS A 349 11.34 -1.23 16.49
C LYS A 349 11.75 -0.06 15.60
#